data_AF-A0A958LZS3-F1
#
_entry.id   AF-A0A958LZS3-F1
#
_cell.length_a   1.000
_cell.length_b   1.000
_cell.length_c   1.000
_cell.angle_alpha   90.00
_cell.angle_beta   90.00
_cell.angle_gamma   90.00
#
_symmetry.space_group_name_H-M   'P 1'
#
loop_
_entity.id
_entity.type
_entity.pdbx_description
1 polymer ?
#
loop_
_entity_poly.entity_id
_entity_poly.type
_entity_poly.pdbx_seq_one_letter_code
_entity_poly.pdbx_strand_id
1 'polypeptide(L)'
;MKFLIKGFLLVATIASLSACGNSSVVQQVTVTTHQDNNQDMWVSLNSQLNMGSLIFPALTIPIINPKYPSEILGTVNLQRTLDGKNVLAVDANISQISSNQFSSDNLLPNGNAIPVAGLSGVVAVNFNSRSKVYLGGDSNSLMFGVALAIPLFDNIGQYLPGVNMFFALPTNSQVTGLGGVFTGTSGQNGIGLFVQVPNTISSLGTNLAANQNSTSTLSTNKVASLTKLSTVSESSASDVAQKNNASSSMRFISSSGSSKDSMALKGMLYNLSLKRKTLSFK
;
A
#
# COMPACT_ATOMS: atom_id res chain seq x y z
N MET A 1 -5.18 34.44 -48.39
CA MET A 1 -5.73 33.07 -48.26
C MET A 1 -4.69 31.93 -48.17
N LYS A 2 -3.38 32.16 -48.39
CA LYS A 2 -2.34 31.10 -48.33
C LYS A 2 -1.77 30.79 -46.93
N PHE A 3 -2.11 31.58 -45.90
CA PHE A 3 -1.62 31.40 -44.53
C PHE A 3 -2.51 30.52 -43.64
N LEU A 4 -3.75 30.23 -44.07
CA LEU A 4 -4.74 29.50 -43.25
C LEU A 4 -4.62 27.97 -43.37
N ILE A 5 -3.96 27.49 -44.43
CA ILE A 5 -3.81 26.05 -44.71
C ILE A 5 -2.60 25.44 -43.96
N LYS A 6 -1.59 26.24 -43.58
CA LYS A 6 -0.40 25.75 -42.87
C LYS A 6 -0.62 25.55 -41.36
N GLY A 7 -1.64 26.18 -40.77
CA GLY A 7 -1.94 26.02 -39.34
C GLY A 7 -2.65 24.71 -39.00
N PHE A 8 -3.35 24.09 -39.96
CA PHE A 8 -4.15 22.89 -39.71
C PHE A 8 -3.32 21.60 -39.68
N LEU A 9 -2.11 21.60 -40.24
CA LEU A 9 -1.25 20.40 -40.29
C LEU A 9 -0.48 20.15 -38.98
N LEU A 10 -0.33 21.16 -38.11
CA LEU A 10 0.44 21.04 -36.85
C LEU A 10 -0.41 20.47 -35.69
N VAL A 11 -1.73 20.57 -35.76
CA VAL A 11 -2.64 20.11 -34.69
C VAL A 11 -2.91 18.60 -34.78
N ALA A 12 -2.74 17.99 -35.96
CA ALA A 12 -3.00 16.56 -36.17
C ALA A 12 -1.91 15.64 -35.59
N THR A 13 -0.68 16.13 -35.34
CA THR A 13 0.44 15.30 -34.85
C THR A 13 0.43 15.09 -33.34
N ILE A 14 -0.33 15.88 -32.59
CA ILE A 14 -0.41 15.76 -31.11
C ILE A 14 -1.48 14.72 -30.72
N ALA A 15 -2.46 14.46 -31.58
CA ALA A 15 -3.56 13.52 -31.30
C ALA A 15 -3.20 12.04 -31.50
N SER A 16 -2.06 11.71 -32.13
CA SER A 16 -1.62 10.33 -32.33
C SER A 16 -0.79 9.76 -31.16
N LEU A 17 -0.39 10.60 -30.20
CA LEU A 17 0.38 10.19 -29.01
C LEU A 17 -0.50 9.68 -27.85
N SER A 18 -1.82 9.89 -27.90
CA SER A 18 -2.76 9.43 -26.86
C SER A 18 -3.22 7.97 -27.02
N ALA A 19 -2.65 7.20 -27.95
CA ALA A 19 -3.12 5.85 -28.30
C ALA A 19 -2.43 4.66 -27.59
N CYS A 20 -1.45 4.87 -26.72
CA CYS A 20 -0.85 3.76 -25.93
C CYS A 20 -1.54 3.62 -24.54
N GLY A 21 -2.84 3.42 -24.55
CA GLY A 21 -3.71 3.47 -23.36
C GLY A 21 -3.76 2.19 -22.50
N ASN A 22 -2.69 1.40 -22.40
CA ASN A 22 -2.68 0.25 -21.48
C ASN A 22 -1.29 -0.07 -20.91
N SER A 23 -0.53 0.95 -20.50
CA SER A 23 0.79 0.80 -19.90
C SER A 23 0.72 0.55 -18.38
N SER A 24 -0.09 -0.42 -17.96
CA SER A 24 -0.06 -0.86 -16.55
C SER A 24 1.25 -1.59 -16.28
N VAL A 25 1.95 -1.17 -15.21
CA VAL A 25 3.17 -1.85 -14.73
C VAL A 25 2.86 -3.30 -14.35
N VAL A 26 1.66 -3.56 -13.84
CA VAL A 26 1.16 -4.89 -13.50
C VAL A 26 0.23 -5.37 -14.61
N GLN A 27 0.55 -6.49 -15.26
CA GLN A 27 -0.25 -7.07 -16.34
C GLN A 27 -1.30 -8.06 -15.84
N GLN A 28 -0.92 -8.91 -14.89
CA GLN A 28 -1.76 -9.97 -14.39
C GLN A 28 -1.38 -10.27 -12.95
N VAL A 29 -2.39 -10.52 -12.12
CA VAL A 29 -2.19 -11.01 -10.75
C VAL A 29 -3.09 -12.21 -10.51
N THR A 30 -2.48 -13.25 -9.97
CA THR A 30 -3.15 -14.45 -9.47
C THR A 30 -2.86 -14.57 -7.99
N VAL A 31 -3.88 -14.86 -7.20
CA VAL A 31 -3.74 -15.12 -5.77
C VAL A 31 -4.43 -16.43 -5.48
N THR A 32 -3.69 -17.35 -4.86
CA THR A 32 -4.24 -18.61 -4.37
C THR A 32 -4.01 -18.69 -2.87
N THR A 33 -4.95 -19.32 -2.20
CA THR A 33 -4.81 -19.70 -0.80
C THR A 33 -4.72 -21.21 -0.72
N HIS A 34 -3.85 -21.71 0.15
CA HIS A 34 -3.77 -23.13 0.41
C HIS A 34 -3.49 -23.35 1.89
N GLN A 35 -3.89 -24.51 2.38
CA GLN A 35 -3.62 -24.94 3.74
C GLN A 35 -2.58 -26.05 3.69
N ASP A 36 -1.55 -25.95 4.54
CA ASP A 36 -0.52 -26.98 4.62
C ASP A 36 -0.91 -28.12 5.59
N ASN A 37 -0.01 -29.09 5.75
CA ASN A 37 -0.22 -30.24 6.64
C ASN A 37 -0.32 -29.84 8.13
N ASN A 38 0.19 -28.67 8.51
CA ASN A 38 0.13 -28.13 9.87
C ASN A 38 -1.12 -27.29 10.11
N GLN A 39 -2.05 -27.27 9.15
CA GLN A 39 -3.23 -26.42 9.15
C GLN A 39 -2.92 -24.92 9.03
N ASP A 40 -1.69 -24.55 8.67
CA ASP A 40 -1.33 -23.16 8.44
C ASP A 40 -1.86 -22.70 7.07
N MET A 41 -2.40 -21.49 7.06
CA MET A 41 -2.92 -20.86 5.87
C MET A 41 -1.80 -20.10 5.17
N TRP A 42 -1.63 -20.40 3.90
CA TRP A 42 -0.65 -19.76 3.03
C TRP A 42 -1.35 -18.97 1.94
N VAL A 43 -0.79 -17.81 1.61
CA VAL A 43 -1.18 -16.99 0.47
C VAL A 43 -0.03 -17.00 -0.53
N SER A 44 -0.33 -17.41 -1.75
CA SER A 44 0.58 -17.39 -2.88
C SER A 44 0.08 -16.32 -3.86
N LEU A 45 0.85 -15.25 -4.00
CA LEU A 45 0.64 -14.17 -4.95
C LEU A 45 1.61 -14.36 -6.11
N ASN A 46 1.12 -14.28 -7.34
CA ASN A 46 1.95 -14.28 -8.54
C ASN A 46 1.54 -13.12 -9.43
N SER A 47 2.48 -12.23 -9.75
CA SER A 47 2.25 -11.05 -10.56
C SER A 47 3.19 -10.99 -11.75
N GLN A 48 2.63 -10.85 -12.95
CA GLN A 48 3.39 -10.51 -14.16
C GLN A 48 3.51 -9.00 -14.27
N LEU A 49 4.75 -8.52 -14.38
CA LEU A 49 5.13 -7.12 -14.46
C LEU A 49 5.63 -6.79 -15.87
N ASN A 50 5.03 -5.76 -16.48
CA ASN A 50 5.50 -5.19 -17.74
C ASN A 50 6.23 -3.88 -17.47
N MET A 51 7.55 -3.98 -17.47
CA MET A 51 8.42 -2.85 -17.20
C MET A 51 9.19 -2.41 -18.45
N GLY A 52 8.63 -2.71 -19.63
CA GLY A 52 9.26 -2.40 -20.91
C GLY A 52 10.60 -3.11 -21.06
N SER A 53 11.67 -2.34 -21.22
CA SER A 53 13.05 -2.84 -21.38
C SER A 53 13.77 -3.13 -20.06
N LEU A 54 13.13 -2.92 -18.90
CA LEU A 54 13.76 -3.17 -17.61
C LEU A 54 13.85 -4.67 -17.32
N ILE A 55 15.08 -5.12 -17.09
CA ILE A 55 15.43 -6.50 -16.75
C ILE A 55 15.85 -6.52 -15.28
N PHE A 56 15.16 -7.28 -14.45
CA PHE A 56 15.57 -7.50 -13.07
C PHE A 56 16.42 -8.76 -12.93
N PRO A 57 17.44 -8.75 -12.05
CA PRO A 57 18.10 -9.98 -11.66
C PRO A 57 17.10 -10.89 -10.94
N ALA A 58 17.28 -12.21 -11.11
CA ALA A 58 16.54 -13.18 -10.32
C ALA A 58 16.94 -13.01 -8.83
N LEU A 59 15.96 -12.87 -7.95
CA LEU A 59 16.17 -12.74 -6.51
C LEU A 59 15.14 -13.58 -5.77
N THR A 60 15.58 -14.19 -4.68
CA THR A 60 14.73 -14.89 -3.72
C THR A 60 15.08 -14.36 -2.34
N ILE A 61 14.12 -13.71 -1.68
CA ILE A 61 14.30 -13.12 -0.36
C ILE A 61 13.37 -13.83 0.63
N PRO A 62 13.88 -14.45 1.70
CA PRO A 62 13.03 -15.03 2.74
C PRO A 62 12.35 -13.93 3.56
N ILE A 63 11.08 -14.16 3.92
CA ILE A 63 10.35 -13.33 4.87
C ILE A 63 10.64 -13.92 6.25
N ILE A 64 11.57 -13.30 7.00
CA ILE A 64 12.03 -13.81 8.29
C ILE A 64 11.17 -13.21 9.40
N ASN A 65 10.82 -14.02 10.41
CA ASN A 65 10.16 -13.50 11.60
C ASN A 65 11.14 -12.61 12.41
N PRO A 66 10.86 -11.31 12.59
CA PRO A 66 11.75 -10.41 13.34
C PRO A 66 11.90 -10.80 14.82
N LYS A 67 10.94 -11.54 15.39
CA LYS A 67 11.00 -12.03 16.77
C LYS A 67 11.79 -13.33 16.88
N TYR A 68 11.71 -14.19 15.87
CA TYR A 68 12.36 -15.51 15.83
C TYR A 68 13.07 -15.73 14.48
N PRO A 69 14.33 -15.30 14.31
CA PRO A 69 15.01 -15.32 13.01
C PRO A 69 15.19 -16.71 12.37
N SER A 70 15.01 -17.79 13.13
CA SER A 70 15.01 -19.16 12.63
C SER A 70 13.70 -19.54 11.93
N GLU A 71 12.65 -18.76 12.11
CA GLU A 71 11.32 -18.99 11.53
C GLU A 71 11.17 -18.20 10.21
N ILE A 72 10.86 -18.92 9.15
CA ILE A 72 10.61 -18.36 7.82
C ILE A 72 9.10 -18.29 7.62
N LEU A 73 8.59 -17.08 7.51
CA LEU A 73 7.18 -16.77 7.30
C LEU A 73 6.77 -16.83 5.83
N GLY A 74 7.74 -16.99 4.92
CA GLY A 74 7.48 -17.01 3.49
C GLY A 74 8.68 -16.65 2.64
N THR A 75 8.45 -16.42 1.36
CA THR A 75 9.48 -16.01 0.39
C THR A 75 8.93 -15.02 -0.63
N VAL A 76 9.79 -14.14 -1.10
CA VAL A 76 9.55 -13.22 -2.20
C VAL A 76 10.53 -13.57 -3.31
N ASN A 77 10.03 -13.95 -4.48
CA ASN A 77 10.80 -14.26 -5.66
C ASN A 77 10.49 -13.24 -6.76
N LEU A 78 11.52 -12.63 -7.35
CA LEU A 78 11.38 -11.89 -8.59
C LEU A 78 12.27 -12.57 -9.62
N GLN A 79 11.68 -13.04 -10.72
CA GLN A 79 12.39 -13.75 -11.78
C GLN A 79 11.90 -13.33 -13.15
N ARG A 80 12.69 -13.63 -14.19
CA ARG A 80 12.32 -13.35 -15.58
C ARG A 80 11.83 -14.62 -16.25
N THR A 81 10.73 -14.51 -16.98
CA THR A 81 10.21 -15.59 -17.83
C THR A 81 10.89 -15.60 -19.20
N LEU A 82 10.76 -16.71 -19.94
CA LEU A 82 11.36 -16.87 -21.27
C LEU A 82 10.79 -15.89 -22.31
N ASP A 83 9.55 -15.42 -22.12
CA ASP A 83 8.92 -14.36 -22.92
C ASP A 83 9.41 -12.95 -22.56
N GLY A 84 10.37 -12.84 -21.65
CA GLY A 84 11.04 -11.61 -21.30
C GLY A 84 10.32 -10.78 -20.24
N LYS A 85 9.16 -11.22 -19.73
CA LYS A 85 8.45 -10.55 -18.63
C LYS A 85 9.12 -10.79 -17.29
N ASN A 86 8.82 -9.92 -16.32
CA ASN A 86 9.25 -10.12 -14.95
C ASN A 86 8.06 -10.67 -14.15
N VAL A 87 8.31 -11.65 -13.28
CA VAL A 87 7.32 -12.30 -12.43
C VAL A 87 7.73 -12.09 -10.98
N LEU A 88 6.87 -11.41 -10.23
CA LEU A 88 6.94 -11.28 -8.78
C LEU A 88 6.04 -12.35 -8.15
N ALA A 89 6.63 -13.34 -7.51
CA ALA A 89 5.94 -14.34 -6.71
C ALA A 89 6.18 -14.09 -5.22
N VAL A 90 5.13 -14.19 -4.41
CA VAL A 90 5.21 -14.06 -2.97
C VAL A 90 4.41 -15.18 -2.34
N ASP A 91 5.06 -15.98 -1.53
CA ASP A 91 4.43 -17.02 -0.73
C ASP A 91 4.56 -16.63 0.74
N ALA A 92 3.46 -16.52 1.47
CA ALA A 92 3.46 -16.09 2.86
C ALA A 92 2.49 -16.90 3.73
N ASN A 93 2.96 -17.33 4.89
CA ASN A 93 2.17 -17.99 5.92
C ASN A 93 1.41 -16.93 6.74
N ILE A 94 0.14 -16.71 6.36
CA ILE A 94 -0.69 -15.69 7.00
C ILE A 94 -1.12 -16.10 8.41
N SER A 95 -1.20 -17.40 8.71
CA SER A 95 -1.46 -17.90 10.07
C SER A 95 -0.37 -17.41 11.02
N GLN A 96 0.90 -17.68 10.69
CA GLN A 96 2.04 -17.26 11.50
C GLN A 96 2.18 -15.73 11.54
N ILE A 97 1.90 -15.04 10.43
CA ILE A 97 1.98 -13.57 10.43
C ILE A 97 0.94 -12.95 11.38
N SER A 98 -0.28 -13.50 11.39
CA SER A 98 -1.36 -13.00 12.25
C SER A 98 -1.14 -13.34 13.73
N SER A 99 -0.51 -14.49 14.04
CA SER A 99 -0.29 -14.96 15.41
C SER A 99 0.84 -14.25 16.14
N ASN A 100 1.86 -13.76 15.40
CA ASN A 100 3.08 -13.20 15.98
C ASN A 100 2.94 -11.78 16.55
N GLN A 101 1.74 -11.18 16.53
CA GLN A 101 1.43 -9.86 17.10
C GLN A 101 2.43 -8.77 16.66
N PHE A 102 2.72 -8.67 15.36
CA PHE A 102 3.60 -7.62 14.86
C PHE A 102 3.03 -6.22 15.14
N SER A 103 3.91 -5.22 15.19
CA SER A 103 3.50 -3.83 15.33
C SER A 103 2.64 -3.41 14.15
N SER A 104 1.58 -2.64 14.43
CA SER A 104 0.81 -2.06 13.34
C SER A 104 1.67 -1.09 12.54
N ASP A 105 1.69 -1.28 11.23
CA ASP A 105 2.42 -0.44 10.31
C ASP A 105 1.67 -0.39 8.98
N ASN A 106 1.17 0.79 8.65
CA ASN A 106 0.43 1.09 7.43
C ASN A 106 1.24 1.97 6.47
N LEU A 107 2.56 2.04 6.64
CA LEU A 107 3.44 2.87 5.83
C LEU A 107 4.27 2.02 4.86
N LEU A 108 4.28 2.46 3.61
CA LEU A 108 5.22 2.05 2.58
C LEU A 108 6.68 2.29 3.04
N PRO A 109 7.67 1.65 2.40
CA PRO A 109 9.08 1.86 2.75
C PRO A 109 9.60 3.30 2.59
N ASN A 110 8.91 4.12 1.79
CA ASN A 110 9.17 5.55 1.64
C ASN A 110 8.51 6.42 2.73
N GLY A 111 7.80 5.81 3.68
CA GLY A 111 7.12 6.50 4.78
C GLY A 111 5.71 7.01 4.44
N ASN A 112 5.26 6.88 3.20
CA ASN A 112 3.90 7.27 2.82
C ASN A 112 2.90 6.16 3.18
N ALA A 113 1.64 6.50 3.39
CA ALA A 113 0.59 5.50 3.64
C ALA A 113 0.42 4.53 2.46
N ILE A 114 0.13 3.27 2.77
CA ILE A 114 -0.28 2.28 1.76
C ILE A 114 -1.58 2.71 1.06
N PRO A 115 -1.79 2.36 -0.22
CA PRO A 115 -2.89 2.87 -1.03
C PRO A 115 -4.24 2.18 -0.73
N VAL A 116 -4.43 1.67 0.48
CA VAL A 116 -5.64 0.93 0.89
C VAL A 116 -6.27 1.63 2.09
N ALA A 117 -7.51 2.07 1.91
CA ALA A 117 -8.31 2.72 2.95
C ALA A 117 -9.27 1.74 3.60
N GLY A 118 -9.70 2.03 4.83
CA GLY A 118 -10.73 1.23 5.52
C GLY A 118 -10.22 -0.07 6.16
N LEU A 119 -8.92 -0.37 6.06
CA LEU A 119 -8.33 -1.49 6.77
C LEU A 119 -8.04 -1.11 8.22
N SER A 120 -8.55 -1.91 9.14
CA SER A 120 -8.06 -1.97 10.52
C SER A 120 -6.94 -3.01 10.63
N GLY A 121 -6.10 -2.94 11.66
CA GLY A 121 -5.26 -4.10 11.96
C GLY A 121 -4.10 -4.36 11.00
N VAL A 122 -3.63 -3.37 10.21
CA VAL A 122 -2.55 -3.62 9.25
C VAL A 122 -1.25 -3.91 10.00
N VAL A 123 -0.72 -5.10 9.78
CA VAL A 123 0.59 -5.56 10.24
C VAL A 123 1.54 -5.64 9.05
N ALA A 124 2.78 -5.20 9.26
CA ALA A 124 3.84 -5.29 8.26
C ALA A 124 5.01 -6.12 8.78
N VAL A 125 5.57 -6.96 7.91
CA VAL A 125 6.78 -7.74 8.16
C VAL A 125 7.86 -7.31 7.18
N ASN A 126 8.97 -6.81 7.71
CA ASN A 126 10.13 -6.45 6.91
C ASN A 126 10.87 -7.72 6.49
N PHE A 127 11.05 -7.93 5.19
CA PHE A 127 11.86 -9.04 4.67
C PHE A 127 13.22 -8.58 4.13
N ASN A 128 13.46 -7.27 4.09
CA ASN A 128 14.78 -6.66 4.04
C ASN A 128 14.71 -5.26 4.68
N SER A 129 15.78 -4.47 4.61
CA SER A 129 15.82 -3.13 5.22
C SER A 129 14.86 -2.10 4.61
N ARG A 130 14.24 -2.40 3.46
CA ARG A 130 13.47 -1.46 2.63
C ARG A 130 12.24 -2.07 1.96
N SER A 131 11.83 -3.27 2.34
CA SER A 131 10.74 -4.00 1.70
C SER A 131 9.91 -4.71 2.76
N LYS A 132 8.60 -4.71 2.55
CA LYS A 132 7.64 -5.22 3.53
C LYS A 132 6.54 -6.05 2.87
N VAL A 133 6.07 -7.06 3.59
CA VAL A 133 4.79 -7.71 3.33
C VAL A 133 3.78 -7.15 4.32
N TYR A 134 2.56 -6.92 3.86
CA TYR A 134 1.45 -6.38 4.64
C TYR A 134 0.33 -7.41 4.71
N LEU A 135 -0.25 -7.53 5.89
CA LEU A 135 -1.49 -8.25 6.13
C LEU A 135 -2.42 -7.29 6.87
N GLY A 136 -3.60 -7.04 6.32
CA GLY A 136 -4.59 -6.19 6.95
C GLY A 136 -5.98 -6.71 6.62
N GLY A 137 -6.98 -6.34 7.42
CA GLY A 137 -8.32 -6.81 7.16
C GLY A 137 -9.36 -6.14 8.03
N ASP A 138 -10.61 -6.35 7.63
CA ASP A 138 -11.78 -6.05 8.41
C ASP A 138 -12.63 -7.31 8.58
N SER A 139 -13.86 -7.16 9.07
CA SER A 139 -14.79 -8.28 9.23
C SER A 139 -15.20 -8.96 7.91
N ASN A 140 -15.02 -8.28 6.77
CA ASN A 140 -15.54 -8.68 5.48
C ASN A 140 -14.44 -9.10 4.49
N SER A 141 -13.18 -8.73 4.76
CA SER A 141 -12.11 -8.86 3.79
C SER A 141 -10.74 -8.96 4.42
N LEU A 142 -9.89 -9.76 3.80
CA LEU A 142 -8.45 -9.82 4.06
C LEU A 142 -7.72 -9.21 2.87
N MET A 143 -6.69 -8.45 3.18
CA MET A 143 -5.86 -7.72 2.24
C MET A 143 -4.40 -8.16 2.45
N PHE A 144 -3.77 -8.57 1.36
CA PHE A 144 -2.38 -9.00 1.33
C PHE A 144 -1.57 -8.11 0.39
N GLY A 145 -0.52 -7.50 0.92
CA GLY A 145 0.30 -6.55 0.19
C GLY A 145 1.77 -6.92 0.20
N VAL A 146 2.49 -6.50 -0.83
CA VAL A 146 3.95 -6.50 -0.86
C VAL A 146 4.43 -5.16 -1.39
N ALA A 147 5.42 -4.58 -0.73
CA ALA A 147 6.19 -3.44 -1.22
C ALA A 147 7.66 -3.87 -1.34
N LEU A 148 8.12 -4.04 -2.57
CA LEU A 148 9.49 -4.44 -2.88
C LEU A 148 10.28 -3.21 -3.32
N ALA A 149 11.20 -2.74 -2.48
CA ALA A 149 12.19 -1.76 -2.90
C ALA A 149 13.20 -2.40 -3.86
N ILE A 150 13.45 -1.72 -4.97
CA ILE A 150 14.34 -2.15 -6.04
C ILE A 150 15.40 -1.06 -6.20
N PRO A 151 16.68 -1.31 -5.86
CA PRO A 151 17.73 -0.31 -5.96
C PRO A 151 17.90 0.31 -7.36
N LEU A 152 17.57 -0.44 -8.43
CA LEU A 152 17.58 0.09 -9.80
C LEU A 152 16.62 1.28 -9.99
N PHE A 153 15.59 1.42 -9.16
CA PHE A 153 14.64 2.53 -9.23
C PHE A 153 15.15 3.80 -8.53
N ASP A 154 16.28 3.76 -7.83
CA ASP A 154 16.85 4.94 -7.19
C ASP A 154 17.17 6.04 -8.20
N ASN A 155 17.58 5.66 -9.42
CA ASN A 155 17.78 6.60 -10.51
C ASN A 155 16.47 7.29 -10.94
N ILE A 156 15.34 6.58 -10.85
CA ILE A 156 14.02 7.14 -11.17
C ILE A 156 13.55 8.08 -10.04
N GLY A 157 13.76 7.68 -8.79
CA GLY A 157 13.40 8.46 -7.60
C GLY A 157 14.07 9.84 -7.54
N GLN A 158 15.25 9.99 -8.14
CA GLN A 158 15.92 11.30 -8.27
C GLN A 158 15.13 12.29 -9.13
N TYR A 159 14.42 11.81 -10.16
CA TYR A 159 13.61 12.65 -11.04
C TYR A 159 12.17 12.80 -10.54
N LEU A 160 11.67 11.82 -9.79
CA LEU A 160 10.31 11.77 -9.29
C LEU A 160 10.30 11.44 -7.78
N PRO A 161 10.75 12.35 -6.91
CA PRO A 161 10.84 12.05 -5.47
C PRO A 161 9.45 12.05 -4.82
N GLY A 162 9.18 11.04 -3.97
CA GLY A 162 7.98 10.97 -3.13
C GLY A 162 6.68 10.63 -3.86
N VAL A 163 6.77 10.18 -5.11
CA VAL A 163 5.62 9.79 -5.94
C VAL A 163 5.13 8.40 -5.55
N ASN A 164 3.82 8.29 -5.33
CA ASN A 164 3.10 7.02 -5.16
C ASN A 164 2.03 6.91 -6.25
N MET A 165 2.29 6.09 -7.28
CA MET A 165 1.35 5.88 -8.39
C MET A 165 0.83 4.45 -8.32
N PHE A 166 -0.37 4.29 -7.82
CA PHE A 166 -1.07 3.01 -7.72
C PHE A 166 -2.33 3.04 -8.57
N PHE A 167 -2.50 1.99 -9.36
CA PHE A 167 -3.63 1.85 -10.28
C PHE A 167 -4.37 0.55 -9.98
N ALA A 168 -5.67 0.53 -10.29
CA ALA A 168 -6.45 -0.69 -10.24
C ALA A 168 -5.81 -1.77 -11.10
N LEU A 169 -5.84 -3.00 -10.61
CA LEU A 169 -5.34 -4.14 -11.38
C LEU A 169 -6.14 -4.33 -12.68
N PRO A 170 -5.49 -4.78 -13.76
CA PRO A 170 -6.18 -5.09 -15.00
C PRO A 170 -7.29 -6.13 -14.82
N THR A 171 -8.32 -6.06 -15.67
CA THR A 171 -9.51 -6.92 -15.63
C THR A 171 -9.22 -8.41 -15.84
N ASN A 172 -8.07 -8.76 -16.40
CA ASN A 172 -7.58 -10.14 -16.53
C ASN A 172 -6.91 -10.68 -15.25
N SER A 173 -6.82 -9.88 -14.18
CA SER A 173 -6.39 -10.36 -12.86
C SER A 173 -7.54 -11.10 -12.18
N GLN A 174 -7.23 -12.17 -11.44
CA GLN A 174 -8.24 -12.97 -10.75
C GLN A 174 -8.74 -12.33 -9.44
N VAL A 175 -8.14 -11.19 -9.06
CA VAL A 175 -8.38 -10.50 -7.80
C VAL A 175 -8.51 -9.01 -8.02
N THR A 176 -9.23 -8.36 -7.09
CA THR A 176 -9.27 -6.91 -6.98
C THR A 176 -8.07 -6.43 -6.19
N GLY A 177 -7.47 -5.32 -6.61
CA GLY A 177 -6.33 -4.75 -5.92
C GLY A 177 -5.78 -3.51 -6.62
N LEU A 178 -4.65 -3.05 -6.10
CA LEU A 178 -3.87 -1.95 -6.64
C LEU A 178 -2.43 -2.40 -6.87
N GLY A 179 -1.89 -2.08 -8.04
CA GLY A 179 -0.49 -2.29 -8.39
C GLY A 179 0.14 -0.97 -8.81
N GLY A 180 1.40 -0.75 -8.44
CA GLY A 180 1.99 0.56 -8.66
C GLY A 180 3.46 0.67 -8.32
N VAL A 181 3.96 1.89 -8.47
CA VAL A 181 5.32 2.28 -8.07
C VAL A 181 5.26 3.27 -6.92
N PHE A 182 6.21 3.16 -6.02
CA PHE A 182 6.45 4.14 -4.98
C PHE A 182 7.90 4.61 -5.06
N THR A 183 8.13 5.87 -4.71
CA THR A 183 9.45 6.50 -4.76
C THR A 183 9.69 7.33 -3.51
N GLY A 184 10.95 7.49 -3.13
CA GLY A 184 11.38 8.14 -1.91
C GLY A 184 12.87 8.49 -1.96
N THR A 185 13.55 8.40 -0.82
CA THR A 185 15.02 8.52 -0.78
C THR A 185 15.69 7.27 -1.34
N SER A 186 17.04 7.24 -1.43
CA SER A 186 17.76 6.07 -1.93
C SER A 186 17.40 4.81 -1.14
N GLY A 187 17.12 3.73 -1.86
CA GLY A 187 16.64 2.47 -1.34
C GLY A 187 15.15 2.45 -0.99
N GLN A 188 14.39 3.53 -1.20
CA GLN A 188 12.94 3.60 -0.94
C GLN A 188 12.10 3.70 -2.21
N ASN A 189 12.67 3.28 -3.34
CA ASN A 189 11.99 3.25 -4.63
C ASN A 189 11.67 1.82 -5.00
N GLY A 190 10.48 1.55 -5.50
CA GLY A 190 10.06 0.17 -5.72
C GLY A 190 8.68 0.00 -6.30
N ILE A 191 8.21 -1.25 -6.24
CA ILE A 191 6.90 -1.69 -6.72
C ILE A 191 6.08 -2.12 -5.52
N GLY A 192 4.84 -1.66 -5.47
CA GLY A 192 3.87 -2.13 -4.50
C GLY A 192 2.71 -2.86 -5.19
N LEU A 193 2.26 -3.93 -4.57
CA LEU A 193 1.11 -4.70 -5.02
C LEU A 193 0.24 -5.04 -3.81
N PHE A 194 -1.03 -4.69 -3.88
CA PHE A 194 -1.97 -4.71 -2.78
C PHE A 194 -3.26 -5.38 -3.25
N VAL A 195 -3.55 -6.59 -2.79
CA VAL A 195 -4.68 -7.40 -3.28
C VAL A 195 -5.62 -7.84 -2.17
N GLN A 196 -6.90 -7.95 -2.51
CA GLN A 196 -7.87 -8.64 -1.68
C GLN A 196 -7.69 -10.14 -1.86
N VAL A 197 -7.56 -10.88 -0.75
CA VAL A 197 -7.37 -12.33 -0.78
C VAL A 197 -8.74 -13.01 -0.95
N PRO A 198 -8.96 -13.79 -2.02
CA PRO A 198 -10.24 -14.44 -2.26
C PRO A 198 -10.53 -15.50 -1.20
N ASN A 199 -11.81 -15.71 -0.88
CA ASN A 199 -12.31 -16.81 -0.05
C ASN A 199 -11.75 -16.89 1.38
N THR A 200 -11.23 -15.80 1.93
CA THR A 200 -10.73 -15.73 3.31
C THR A 200 -11.79 -15.14 4.23
N ILE A 201 -12.83 -15.92 4.52
CA ILE A 201 -13.98 -15.45 5.31
C ILE A 201 -13.69 -15.58 6.83
N SER A 202 -13.57 -14.42 7.46
CA SER A 202 -13.94 -14.03 8.84
C SER A 202 -13.11 -14.45 10.06
N SER A 203 -12.44 -15.60 10.14
CA SER A 203 -11.77 -15.99 11.40
C SER A 203 -10.41 -15.30 11.66
N LEU A 204 -9.62 -15.02 10.61
CA LEU A 204 -8.35 -14.30 10.77
C LEU A 204 -8.53 -12.78 10.88
N GLY A 205 -9.46 -12.19 10.10
CA GLY A 205 -9.66 -10.74 10.06
C GLY A 205 -10.11 -10.14 11.40
N THR A 206 -10.93 -10.86 12.17
CA THR A 206 -11.37 -10.43 13.51
C THR A 206 -10.23 -10.41 14.52
N ASN A 207 -9.29 -11.36 14.46
CA ASN A 207 -8.12 -11.41 15.34
C ASN A 207 -7.13 -10.27 15.07
N LEU A 208 -6.94 -9.91 13.78
CA LEU A 208 -6.12 -8.75 13.38
C LEU A 208 -6.72 -7.42 13.86
N ALA A 209 -8.04 -7.26 13.76
CA ALA A 209 -8.74 -6.06 14.23
C ALA A 209 -8.76 -5.96 15.77
N ALA A 210 -8.94 -7.08 16.48
CA ALA A 210 -9.03 -7.11 17.94
C ALA A 210 -7.68 -6.79 18.63
N ASN A 211 -6.56 -7.20 18.05
CA ASN A 211 -5.22 -7.00 18.63
C ASN A 211 -4.82 -5.51 18.73
N GLN A 212 -5.43 -4.62 17.95
CA GLN A 212 -5.14 -3.19 18.06
C GLN A 212 -5.80 -2.50 19.27
N ASN A 213 -6.98 -2.97 19.67
CA ASN A 213 -7.72 -2.37 20.79
C ASN A 213 -7.11 -2.69 22.17
N SER A 214 -6.16 -3.62 22.25
CA SER A 214 -5.49 -3.98 23.51
C SER A 214 -4.30 -3.09 23.88
N THR A 215 -3.89 -2.16 23.01
CA THR A 215 -2.68 -1.33 23.22
C THR A 215 -2.98 0.13 23.62
N SER A 216 -4.25 0.53 23.74
CA SER A 216 -4.66 1.92 24.01
C SER A 216 -5.18 2.21 25.43
N THR A 217 -5.03 1.30 26.39
CA THR A 217 -5.59 1.44 27.77
C THR A 217 -4.57 1.34 28.92
N LEU A 218 -3.29 1.68 28.68
CA LEU A 218 -2.25 1.74 29.72
C LEU A 218 -1.61 3.13 29.83
N SER A 219 -2.42 4.18 29.99
CA SER A 219 -1.96 5.45 30.56
C SER A 219 -3.15 6.33 30.95
N THR A 220 -3.70 6.07 32.13
CA THR A 220 -4.22 7.06 33.09
C THR A 220 -4.86 6.28 34.21
N ASN A 221 -4.09 5.91 35.24
CA ASN A 221 -4.61 5.65 36.60
C ASN A 221 -3.42 5.44 37.55
N LYS A 222 -2.62 6.49 37.71
CA LYS A 222 -1.81 6.67 38.91
C LYS A 222 -1.93 8.13 39.29
N VAL A 223 -2.35 8.37 40.53
CA VAL A 223 -2.60 9.66 41.21
C VAL A 223 -4.08 10.08 41.22
N ALA A 224 -4.83 9.50 42.15
CA ALA A 224 -5.84 10.20 42.96
C ALA A 224 -6.25 9.29 44.12
N SER A 225 -5.38 9.26 45.13
CA SER A 225 -5.68 8.79 46.47
C SER A 225 -6.70 9.70 47.16
N LEU A 226 -7.66 9.08 47.88
CA LEU A 226 -8.49 9.63 48.95
C LEU A 226 -9.46 10.78 48.59
N THR A 227 -10.76 10.51 48.54
CA THR A 227 -11.75 10.94 49.58
C THR A 227 -13.17 10.41 49.32
N LYS A 228 -13.81 9.86 50.37
CA LYS A 228 -15.27 9.72 50.65
C LYS A 228 -16.10 8.90 49.65
N LEU A 229 -16.56 7.66 49.89
CA LEU A 229 -17.42 7.08 50.94
C LEU A 229 -18.74 7.85 51.23
N SER A 230 -19.84 7.06 51.22
CA SER A 230 -21.29 7.35 51.23
C SER A 230 -21.87 7.75 49.85
N THR A 231 -22.93 7.15 49.30
CA THR A 231 -24.15 6.63 49.93
C THR A 231 -24.92 5.70 48.96
N VAL A 232 -25.72 4.80 49.54
CA VAL A 232 -26.60 3.79 48.94
C VAL A 232 -27.89 4.42 48.38
N SER A 233 -28.45 3.84 47.29
CA SER A 233 -29.86 3.41 47.13
C SER A 233 -30.45 3.60 45.73
N GLU A 234 -31.01 2.50 45.20
CA GLU A 234 -32.24 2.36 44.36
C GLU A 234 -32.30 3.08 43.00
N SER A 235 -32.97 2.60 41.94
CA SER A 235 -33.60 1.37 41.50
C SER A 235 -34.10 1.65 40.05
N SER A 236 -34.47 0.61 39.31
CA SER A 236 -35.47 0.62 38.21
C SER A 236 -35.00 0.84 36.75
N ALA A 237 -35.11 -0.26 36.00
CA ALA A 237 -35.54 -0.50 34.61
C ALA A 237 -35.69 0.66 33.60
N SER A 238 -35.29 0.43 32.34
CA SER A 238 -36.20 0.31 31.18
C SER A 238 -35.45 0.11 29.86
N ASP A 239 -36.09 -0.64 28.96
CA ASP A 239 -35.78 -0.91 27.55
C ASP A 239 -35.32 0.30 26.71
N VAL A 240 -34.53 0.05 25.66
CA VAL A 240 -34.82 0.45 24.26
C VAL A 240 -33.84 -0.25 23.30
N ALA A 241 -34.43 -0.90 22.29
CA ALA A 241 -33.78 -1.50 21.13
C ALA A 241 -33.12 -0.46 20.21
N GLN A 242 -31.96 -0.79 19.63
CA GLN A 242 -31.56 -0.17 18.36
C GLN A 242 -30.75 -1.12 17.47
N LYS A 243 -31.51 -1.70 16.54
CA LYS A 243 -31.11 -2.30 15.26
C LYS A 243 -30.42 -1.23 14.42
N ASN A 244 -29.17 -1.44 13.99
CA ASN A 244 -28.58 -0.71 12.86
C ASN A 244 -27.65 -1.61 12.06
N ASN A 245 -28.12 -1.93 10.85
CA ASN A 245 -27.34 -2.48 9.75
C ASN A 245 -26.33 -1.42 9.27
N ALA A 246 -25.06 -1.77 9.19
CA ALA A 246 -24.06 -1.00 8.46
C ALA A 246 -23.35 -1.93 7.46
N SER A 247 -23.83 -1.90 6.21
CA SER A 247 -23.12 -2.41 5.04
C SER A 247 -21.97 -1.46 4.74
N SER A 248 -20.77 -1.78 5.20
CA SER A 248 -19.55 -1.03 4.87
C SER A 248 -18.94 -1.62 3.61
N SER A 249 -19.05 -0.88 2.50
CA SER A 249 -18.41 -1.18 1.23
C SER A 249 -17.01 -0.58 1.23
N MET A 250 -15.98 -1.42 1.04
CA MET A 250 -14.61 -0.96 0.81
C MET A 250 -14.58 -0.03 -0.40
N ARG A 251 -14.16 1.22 -0.20
CA ARG A 251 -13.93 2.20 -1.27
C ARG A 251 -12.44 2.37 -1.49
N PHE A 252 -11.97 1.95 -2.66
CA PHE A 252 -10.64 2.30 -3.15
C PHE A 252 -10.61 3.79 -3.48
N ILE A 253 -9.75 4.55 -2.79
CA ILE A 253 -9.60 5.98 -3.03
C ILE A 253 -8.73 6.15 -4.28
N SER A 254 -9.34 6.48 -5.41
CA SER A 254 -8.61 7.07 -6.53
C SER A 254 -8.31 8.53 -6.19
N SER A 255 -7.03 8.89 -6.16
CA SER A 255 -6.60 10.26 -5.90
C SER A 255 -6.95 11.16 -7.08
N SER A 256 -8.16 11.73 -7.10
CA SER A 256 -8.45 12.93 -7.89
C SER A 256 -8.06 14.15 -7.06
N GLY A 257 -6.82 14.58 -7.22
CA GLY A 257 -6.26 15.75 -6.55
C GLY A 257 -6.88 17.05 -7.08
N SER A 258 -7.95 17.50 -6.43
CA SER A 258 -8.48 18.87 -6.50
C SER A 258 -8.45 19.43 -5.08
N SER A 259 -7.35 20.08 -4.69
CA SER A 259 -7.28 20.80 -3.42
C SER A 259 -6.30 21.96 -3.50
N LYS A 260 -6.57 22.97 -2.67
CA LYS A 260 -6.26 24.40 -2.81
C LYS A 260 -4.79 24.79 -2.55
N ASP A 261 -3.88 23.83 -2.52
CA ASP A 261 -2.45 24.07 -2.23
C ASP A 261 -1.67 24.68 -3.40
N SER A 262 -2.26 24.67 -4.61
CA SER A 262 -1.63 25.27 -5.80
C SER A 262 -1.60 26.81 -5.80
N MET A 263 -2.35 27.47 -4.91
CA MET A 263 -2.29 28.93 -4.75
C MET A 263 -1.10 29.39 -3.89
N ALA A 264 -0.68 28.60 -2.90
CA ALA A 264 0.48 28.93 -2.06
C ALA A 264 1.80 28.89 -2.85
N LEU A 265 1.93 27.93 -3.79
CA LEU A 265 3.14 27.79 -4.61
C LEU A 265 3.32 28.92 -5.64
N LYS A 266 2.20 29.44 -6.21
CA LYS A 266 2.24 30.59 -7.12
C LYS A 266 2.67 31.89 -6.40
N GLY A 267 2.27 32.06 -5.14
CA GLY A 267 2.72 33.19 -4.31
C GLY A 267 4.21 33.13 -3.94
N MET A 268 4.74 31.92 -3.71
CA MET A 268 6.17 31.73 -3.45
C MET A 268 7.05 31.95 -4.69
N LEU A 269 6.62 31.50 -5.87
CA LEU A 269 7.34 31.70 -7.12
C LEU A 269 7.35 33.17 -7.59
N TYR A 270 6.29 33.93 -7.32
CA TYR A 270 6.26 35.37 -7.60
C TYR A 270 7.26 36.16 -6.73
N ASN A 271 7.43 35.79 -5.46
CA ASN A 271 8.42 36.41 -4.58
C ASN A 271 9.88 36.06 -4.93
N LEU A 272 10.12 34.89 -5.54
CA LEU A 272 11.45 34.49 -6.01
C LEU A 272 11.84 35.17 -7.33
N SER A 273 10.87 35.56 -8.15
CA SER A 273 11.08 36.34 -9.38
C SER A 273 11.61 37.77 -9.11
N LEU A 274 11.20 38.37 -7.98
CA LEU A 274 11.57 39.74 -7.61
C LEU A 274 12.96 39.88 -6.96
N LYS A 275 13.60 38.78 -6.57
CA LYS A 275 14.95 38.77 -5.98
C LYS A 275 16.01 38.34 -7.00
N ARG A 276 16.17 39.12 -8.09
CA ARG A 276 17.43 39.09 -8.86
C ARG A 276 18.46 40.00 -8.20
N LYS A 277 19.22 39.45 -7.24
CA LYS A 277 20.53 40.03 -6.91
C LYS A 277 21.53 39.53 -7.96
N THR A 278 21.99 40.42 -8.81
CA THR A 278 23.15 40.21 -9.68
C THR A 278 24.39 40.04 -8.81
N LEU A 279 25.00 38.85 -8.87
CA LEU A 279 26.37 38.67 -8.43
C LEU A 279 27.29 39.23 -9.52
N SER A 280 27.85 40.41 -9.26
CA SER A 280 28.91 40.99 -10.08
C SER A 280 30.23 40.39 -9.63
N PHE A 281 30.97 39.79 -10.55
CA PHE A 281 32.37 39.44 -10.35
C PHE A 281 33.22 40.37 -11.21
N LYS A 282 33.87 41.34 -10.55
CA LYS A 282 35.17 41.92 -10.91
C LYS A 282 35.67 42.80 -9.77
#